data_AF-A0A2H1JIY3-F1
#
_entry.id   AF-A0A2H1JIY3-F1
#
_cell.length_a   1.000
_cell.length_b   1.000
_cell.length_c   1.000
_cell.angle_alpha   90.00
_cell.angle_beta   90.00
_cell.angle_gamma   90.00
#
_symmetry.space_group_name_H-M   'P 1'
#
loop_
_entity.id
_entity.type
_entity.pdbx_description
1 polymer ?
#
loop_
_entity_poly.entity_id
_entity_poly.type
_entity_poly.pdbx_seq_one_letter_code
_entity_poly.pdbx_strand_id
1 'polypeptide(L)'
;MIELLGDRLEVLTATHPPSRPHAAWDLAAIGVEPDSWGSGIASAILAEGLRRMDTIGSLVSLETSDPRNVTLYARFGFSTIAETQVPNGPKVSTMVRTLSTEA
;
A
#
# COMPACT_ATOMS: atom_id res chain seq x y z
N MET A 1 -5.28 20.02 0.83
CA MET A 1 -4.89 19.02 1.86
C MET A 1 -5.94 18.90 2.95
N ILE A 2 -6.35 19.98 3.61
CA ILE A 2 -7.42 19.94 4.65
C ILE A 2 -8.77 19.44 4.08
N GLU A 3 -9.19 19.91 2.89
CA GLU A 3 -10.44 19.44 2.26
C GLU A 3 -10.46 17.94 1.88
N LEU A 4 -9.29 17.36 1.58
CA LEU A 4 -9.20 15.94 1.21
C LEU A 4 -9.30 15.02 2.42
N LEU A 5 -8.87 15.50 3.58
CA LEU A 5 -8.68 14.69 4.78
C LEU A 5 -9.78 14.94 5.82
N GLY A 6 -10.37 16.15 5.86
CA GLY A 6 -11.47 16.50 6.77
C GLY A 6 -11.17 16.09 8.22
N ASP A 7 -12.15 15.46 8.87
CA ASP A 7 -12.05 14.96 10.24
C ASP A 7 -10.95 13.88 10.42
N ARG A 8 -10.45 13.29 9.33
CA ARG A 8 -9.35 12.31 9.39
C ARG A 8 -8.00 12.97 9.60
N LEU A 9 -7.87 14.29 9.41
CA LEU A 9 -6.60 14.99 9.57
C LEU A 9 -6.09 14.87 11.01
N GLU A 10 -6.96 15.05 12.01
CA GLU A 10 -6.58 14.93 13.42
C GLU A 10 -6.04 13.52 13.73
N VAL A 11 -6.76 12.49 13.30
CA VAL A 11 -6.36 11.08 13.48
C VAL A 11 -5.02 10.80 12.79
N LEU A 12 -4.84 11.27 11.55
CA LEU A 12 -3.60 11.06 10.81
C LEU A 12 -2.41 11.79 11.45
N THR A 13 -2.62 12.98 12.02
CA THR A 13 -1.56 13.70 12.74
C THR A 13 -1.23 13.10 14.11
N ALA A 14 -2.20 12.46 14.76
CA ALA A 14 -1.99 11.76 16.04
C ALA A 14 -1.31 10.40 15.88
N THR A 15 -1.16 9.91 14.65
CA THR A 15 -0.53 8.63 14.34
C THR A 15 0.82 8.89 13.67
N HIS A 16 1.90 8.30 14.19
CA HIS A 16 3.22 8.38 13.58
C HIS A 16 3.54 7.05 12.88
N PRO A 17 3.13 6.85 11.60
CA PRO A 17 3.61 5.71 10.85
C PRO A 17 5.13 5.81 10.70
N PRO A 18 5.86 4.69 10.74
CA PRO A 18 7.30 4.72 10.58
C PRO A 18 7.69 5.29 9.23
N SER A 19 8.88 5.90 9.18
CA SER A 19 9.43 6.47 7.96
C SER A 19 9.44 5.43 6.85
N ARG A 20 8.65 5.67 5.79
CA ARG A 20 8.76 4.90 4.55
C ARG A 20 10.18 5.06 4.00
N PRO A 21 10.71 4.08 3.26
CA PRO A 21 11.99 4.25 2.59
C PRO A 21 11.96 5.52 1.75
N HIS A 22 12.95 6.39 1.91
CA HIS A 22 12.96 7.74 1.32
C HIS A 22 12.89 7.76 -0.22
N ALA A 23 13.05 6.61 -0.87
CA ALA A 23 13.04 6.46 -2.34
C ALA A 23 11.96 5.50 -2.86
N ALA A 24 10.96 5.12 -2.05
CA ALA A 24 9.88 4.25 -2.50
C ALA A 24 8.74 5.05 -3.18
N TRP A 25 8.23 4.51 -4.28
CA TRP A 25 6.97 4.97 -4.86
C TRP A 25 5.80 4.56 -3.98
N ASP A 26 4.80 5.43 -3.88
CA ASP A 26 3.60 5.16 -3.09
C ASP A 26 2.48 4.60 -3.95
N LEU A 27 2.01 3.40 -3.62
CA LEU A 27 0.77 2.87 -4.15
C LEU A 27 -0.40 3.46 -3.35
N ALA A 28 -0.81 4.66 -3.74
CA ALA A 28 -1.80 5.42 -3.01
C ALA A 28 -3.20 4.77 -3.03
N ALA A 29 -3.65 4.29 -4.20
CA ALA A 29 -4.96 3.65 -4.34
C ALA A 29 -5.06 2.80 -5.61
N ILE A 30 -5.79 1.68 -5.51
CA ILE A 30 -6.37 0.95 -6.65
C ILE A 30 -7.83 0.69 -6.31
N GLY A 31 -8.72 1.08 -7.22
CA GLY A 31 -10.15 0.84 -7.12
C GLY A 31 -10.66 0.11 -8.34
N VAL A 32 -11.67 -0.74 -8.13
CA VAL A 32 -12.43 -1.39 -9.19
C VAL A 32 -13.91 -1.22 -8.86
N GLU A 33 -14.74 -0.99 -9.86
CA GLU A 33 -16.19 -0.90 -9.68
C GLU A 33 -16.74 -2.16 -8.99
N PRO A 34 -17.70 -2.05 -8.06
CA PRO A 34 -18.23 -3.19 -7.31
C PRO A 34 -18.71 -4.36 -8.19
N ASP A 35 -19.38 -4.06 -9.29
CA ASP A 35 -19.91 -5.06 -10.23
C ASP A 35 -18.80 -5.81 -10.98
N SER A 36 -17.58 -5.29 -10.94
CA SER A 36 -16.39 -5.88 -11.55
C SER A 36 -15.46 -6.56 -10.54
N TRP A 37 -15.87 -6.71 -9.27
CA TRP A 37 -15.06 -7.41 -8.27
C TRP A 37 -14.91 -8.91 -8.57
N GLY A 38 -13.84 -9.52 -8.05
CA GLY A 38 -13.56 -10.95 -8.24
C GLY A 38 -13.06 -11.34 -9.64
N SER A 39 -13.03 -10.40 -10.60
CA SER A 39 -12.57 -10.61 -11.98
C SER A 39 -11.05 -10.53 -12.17
N GLY A 40 -10.29 -10.18 -11.12
CA GLY A 40 -8.84 -10.05 -11.19
C GLY A 40 -8.32 -8.73 -11.78
N ILE A 41 -9.19 -7.76 -12.11
CA ILE A 41 -8.80 -6.47 -12.70
C ILE A 41 -7.79 -5.71 -11.84
N ALA A 42 -8.06 -5.54 -10.54
CA ALA A 42 -7.15 -4.84 -9.63
C ALA A 42 -5.76 -5.50 -9.59
N SER A 43 -5.72 -6.83 -9.59
CA SER A 43 -4.48 -7.61 -9.62
C SER A 43 -3.72 -7.43 -10.93
N ALA A 44 -4.41 -7.36 -12.07
CA ALA A 44 -3.79 -7.09 -13.37
C ALA A 44 -3.20 -5.68 -13.45
N ILE A 45 -3.93 -4.66 -12.96
CA ILE A 45 -3.45 -3.28 -12.88
C ILE A 45 -2.21 -3.20 -11.98
N LEU A 46 -2.28 -3.82 -10.80
CA LEU A 46 -1.16 -3.88 -9.86
C LEU A 46 0.07 -4.55 -10.50
N ALA A 47 -0.10 -5.71 -11.13
CA ALA A 47 1.00 -6.45 -11.77
C ALA A 47 1.72 -5.59 -12.82
N GLU A 48 0.97 -4.94 -13.70
CA GLU A 48 1.54 -4.09 -14.75
C GLU A 48 2.22 -2.84 -14.17
N GLY A 49 1.64 -2.22 -13.14
CA GLY A 49 2.26 -1.09 -12.43
C GLY A 49 3.60 -1.49 -11.80
N LEU A 50 3.65 -2.62 -11.11
CA LEU A 50 4.88 -3.15 -10.51
C LEU A 50 5.93 -3.51 -11.56
N ARG A 51 5.53 -4.12 -12.67
CA ARG A 51 6.45 -4.41 -13.79
C ARG A 51 7.14 -3.14 -14.30
N ARG A 52 6.43 -2.01 -14.37
CA ARG A 52 7.05 -0.72 -14.73
C ARG A 52 8.01 -0.23 -13.67
N MET A 53 7.68 -0.38 -12.39
CA MET A 53 8.57 0.00 -11.29
C MET A 53 9.84 -0.85 -11.26
N ASP A 54 9.74 -2.13 -11.64
CA ASP A 54 10.89 -3.02 -11.79
C ASP A 54 11.85 -2.52 -12.88
N THR A 55 11.34 -2.03 -14.02
CA THR A 55 12.19 -1.51 -15.10
C THR A 55 13.01 -0.27 -14.71
N ILE A 56 12.54 0.50 -13.73
CA ILE A 56 13.24 1.70 -13.23
C ILE A 56 13.97 1.44 -11.91
N GLY A 57 14.04 0.18 -11.45
CA GLY A 57 14.78 -0.20 -10.26
C GLY A 57 14.25 0.46 -8.98
N SER A 58 12.93 0.68 -8.89
CA SER A 58 12.34 1.43 -7.78
C SER A 58 11.64 0.55 -6.74
N LEU A 59 11.75 0.93 -5.47
CA LEU A 59 10.96 0.35 -4.38
C LEU A 59 9.51 0.82 -4.48
N VAL A 60 8.58 0.01 -4.00
CA VAL A 60 7.16 0.39 -3.89
C VAL A 60 6.69 0.16 -2.47
N SER A 61 5.96 1.12 -1.91
CA SER A 61 5.37 1.04 -0.58
C SER A 61 3.86 1.25 -0.64
N LEU A 62 3.16 0.71 0.36
CA LEU A 62 1.72 0.90 0.54
C LEU A 62 1.35 0.81 2.02
N GLU A 63 0.16 1.28 2.33
CA GLU A 63 -0.49 1.08 3.62
C GLU A 63 -1.87 0.44 3.43
N THR A 64 -2.24 -0.47 4.32
CA THR A 64 -3.58 -1.04 4.30
C THR A 64 -4.07 -1.42 5.70
N SER A 65 -5.35 -1.22 5.95
CA SER A 65 -6.02 -1.61 7.20
C SER A 65 -6.82 -2.92 7.07
N ASP A 66 -6.82 -3.54 5.89
CA ASP A 66 -7.53 -4.79 5.63
C ASP A 66 -6.54 -5.97 5.62
N PRO A 67 -6.64 -6.93 6.57
CA PRO A 67 -5.77 -8.11 6.58
C PRO A 67 -5.81 -8.94 5.30
N ARG A 68 -6.92 -8.91 4.55
CA ARG A 68 -7.05 -9.59 3.25
C ARG A 68 -6.12 -8.96 2.21
N ASN A 69 -5.96 -7.64 2.27
CA ASN A 69 -5.04 -6.91 1.39
C ASN A 69 -3.59 -7.22 1.74
N VAL A 70 -3.25 -7.41 3.02
CA VAL A 70 -1.90 -7.84 3.41
C VAL A 70 -1.52 -9.16 2.72
N THR A 71 -2.44 -10.14 2.74
CA THR A 71 -2.20 -11.43 2.07
C THR A 71 -2.15 -11.29 0.55
N LEU A 72 -2.98 -10.43 -0.04
CA LEU A 72 -2.93 -10.12 -1.47
C LEU A 72 -1.58 -9.53 -1.86
N TYR A 73 -1.15 -8.44 -1.21
CA TYR A 73 0.08 -7.74 -1.54
C TYR A 73 1.32 -8.58 -1.26
N ALA A 74 1.30 -9.46 -0.25
CA ALA A 74 2.37 -10.42 -0.02
C ALA A 74 2.65 -11.31 -1.23
N ARG A 75 1.61 -11.73 -1.97
CA ARG A 75 1.77 -12.51 -3.22
C ARG A 75 2.42 -11.72 -4.35
N PHE A 76 2.38 -10.39 -4.28
CA PHE A 76 3.07 -9.50 -5.22
C PHE A 76 4.50 -9.14 -4.77
N GLY A 77 5.01 -9.76 -3.71
CA GLY A 77 6.37 -9.53 -3.21
C GLY A 77 6.49 -8.41 -2.18
N PHE A 78 5.37 -7.88 -1.67
CA PHE A 78 5.41 -6.95 -0.55
C PHE A 78 5.64 -7.69 0.77
N SER A 79 6.37 -7.07 1.68
CA SER A 79 6.55 -7.53 3.06
C SER A 79 6.14 -6.42 4.02
N THR A 80 5.46 -6.78 5.10
CA THR A 80 5.12 -5.83 6.17
C THR A 80 6.39 -5.40 6.89
N ILE A 81 6.66 -4.10 6.90
CA ILE A 81 7.80 -3.50 7.62
C ILE A 81 7.38 -2.86 8.94
N ALA A 82 6.09 -2.57 9.09
CA ALA A 82 5.54 -2.03 10.30
C ALA A 82 4.03 -2.26 10.41
N GLU A 83 3.56 -2.21 11.65
CA GLU A 83 2.14 -2.11 11.96
C GLU A 83 1.92 -0.93 12.89
N THR A 84 0.90 -0.14 12.61
CA THR A 84 0.55 1.06 13.37
C THR A 84 -0.89 0.94 13.84
N GLN A 85 -1.10 1.02 15.15
CA GLN A 85 -2.43 1.06 15.74
C GLN A 85 -2.97 2.49 15.66
N VAL A 86 -4.04 2.70 14.90
CA VAL A 86 -4.75 3.98 14.89
C VAL A 86 -5.59 4.10 16.17
N PRO A 87 -5.52 5.19 16.93
CA PRO A 87 -6.39 5.39 18.10
C PRO A 87 -7.87 5.25 17.72
N ASN A 88 -8.60 4.35 18.40
CA ASN A 88 -10.00 4.02 18.11
C ASN A 88 -10.26 3.57 16.65
N GLY A 89 -9.21 3.14 15.94
CA GLY A 89 -9.27 2.78 14.52
C GLY A 89 -8.68 1.39 14.25
N PRO A 90 -8.57 1.01 12.98
CA PRO A 90 -7.99 -0.26 12.60
C PRO A 90 -6.46 -0.25 12.79
N LYS A 91 -5.87 -1.44 12.86
CA LYS A 91 -4.43 -1.61 12.67
C LYS A 91 -4.10 -1.41 11.19
N VAL A 92 -3.11 -0.58 10.91
CA VAL A 92 -2.61 -0.31 9.55
C VAL A 92 -1.27 -1.00 9.37
N SER A 93 -1.13 -1.81 8.33
CA SER A 93 0.14 -2.41 7.93
C SER A 93 0.81 -1.53 6.88
N THR A 94 2.05 -1.12 7.14
CA THR A 94 2.93 -0.51 6.13
C THR A 94 3.74 -1.64 5.49
N MET A 95 3.63 -1.77 4.17
CA MET A 95 4.29 -2.83 3.42
C MET A 95 5.23 -2.23 2.37
N VAL A 96 6.36 -2.90 2.13
CA VAL A 96 7.31 -2.52 1.09
C VAL A 96 7.60 -3.71 0.20
N ARG A 97 7.72 -3.45 -1.10
CA ARG A 97 8.29 -4.36 -2.07
C ARG A 97 9.66 -3.83 -2.48
N THR A 98 10.68 -4.64 -2.23
CA THR A 98 12.02 -4.42 -2.77
C THR A 98 12.10 -5.01 -4.16
N LEU A 99 13.05 -4.52 -4.98
CA LEU A 99 13.42 -5.24 -6.19
C LEU A 99 13.80 -6.66 -5.77
N SER A 100 13.21 -7.66 -6.44
CA SER A 100 13.75 -9.00 -6.34
C SER A 100 15.06 -8.96 -7.12
N THR A 101 16.18 -8.98 -6.41
CA THR A 101 17.48 -9.25 -7.02
C THR A 101 17.42 -10.70 -7.49
N GLU A 102 16.94 -10.96 -8.70
CA GLU A 102 17.24 -12.22 -9.35
C GLU A 102 18.76 -12.25 -9.60
N ALA A 103 19.41 -13.23 -8.99
CA ALA A 103 20.82 -13.58 -9.20
C ALA A 103 20.99 -14.39 -10.48
#